data_AF-A0A9D8LKH2-F1
#
_entry.id   AF-A0A9D8LKH2-F1
#
_cell.length_a   1.000
_cell.length_b   1.000
_cell.length_c   1.000
_cell.angle_alpha   90.00
_cell.angle_beta   90.00
_cell.angle_gamma   90.00
#
_symmetry.space_group_name_H-M   'P 1'
#
loop_
_entity.id
_entity.type
_entity.pdbx_description
1 polymer ?
#
loop_
_entity_poly.entity_id
_entity_poly.type
_entity_poly.pdbx_seq_one_letter_code
_entity_poly.pdbx_strand_id
1 'polypeptide(L)'
;MTQTVRAVKRNTSLGLNSAVHRSKALSRAGLLERMFTLAFSGLVYPQIWEDPVVDMEALALQPGDHLVAIASGSCNILSYLTADPARISAVDLNGAHIALGHLKLAALAEIDDQPTFRRFFGEAQSRANVETYDRLIAPRLDALSRAYWEGRSLIGRRRIEAFARNFYRHGLLGRFIGAGHFLGRRFGCDPRIMLQAKTMEEQRALFDAHLAPVFEKKLVRWLVRQPASLYGLGIPPAQYEALAADGDAGILGVLRHRLERLACGFDLRSNYFAWQAFGRGYGPGPEASVPPYLEPHHFETVRARAGRVGYHQGSVTAY
;
A
#
# COMPACT_ATOMS: atom_id res chain seq x y z
N MET A 1 20.30 17.59 3.45
CA MET A 1 19.70 16.72 2.41
C MET A 1 20.68 16.64 1.25
N THR A 2 21.16 15.45 0.92
CA THR A 2 22.04 15.21 -0.25
C THR A 2 21.32 15.57 -1.57
N GLN A 3 22.06 16.00 -2.60
CA GLN A 3 21.52 16.40 -3.91
C GLN A 3 20.63 15.31 -4.53
N THR A 4 21.00 14.04 -4.34
CA THR A 4 20.29 12.84 -4.79
C THR A 4 18.86 12.71 -4.23
N VAL A 5 18.66 12.98 -2.93
CA VAL A 5 17.32 12.95 -2.29
C VAL A 5 16.43 14.08 -2.82
N ARG A 6 17.02 15.23 -3.15
CA ARG A 6 16.29 16.34 -3.77
C ARG A 6 15.84 15.99 -5.19
N ALA A 7 16.63 15.22 -5.95
CA ALA A 7 16.28 14.79 -7.30
C ALA A 7 15.07 13.85 -7.32
N VAL A 8 15.01 12.84 -6.44
CA VAL A 8 13.87 11.91 -6.32
C VAL A 8 12.56 12.67 -6.02
N LYS A 9 12.62 13.60 -5.05
CA LYS A 9 11.48 14.44 -4.69
C LYS A 9 11.07 15.38 -5.83
N ARG A 10 12.03 15.95 -6.55
CA ARG A 10 11.77 16.85 -7.67
C ARG A 10 11.08 16.12 -8.82
N ASN A 11 11.58 14.96 -9.22
CA ASN A 11 10.98 14.16 -10.29
C ASN A 11 9.56 13.68 -9.91
N THR A 12 9.39 13.26 -8.64
CA THR A 12 8.07 12.89 -8.10
C THR A 12 7.10 14.07 -8.15
N SER A 13 7.53 15.24 -7.67
CA SER A 13 6.70 16.44 -7.68
C SER A 13 6.36 16.90 -9.10
N LEU A 14 7.29 16.81 -10.05
CA LEU A 14 7.04 17.19 -11.44
C LEU A 14 6.01 16.27 -12.11
N GLY A 15 6.16 14.95 -11.94
CA GLY A 15 5.23 13.97 -12.50
C GLY A 15 3.84 14.02 -11.86
N LEU A 16 3.76 14.20 -10.53
CA LEU A 16 2.48 14.39 -9.86
C LEU A 16 1.80 15.70 -10.30
N ASN A 17 2.58 16.77 -10.43
CA ASN A 17 2.05 18.06 -10.86
C ASN A 17 1.44 17.98 -12.26
N SER A 18 2.11 17.32 -13.23
CA SER A 18 1.58 17.17 -14.59
C SER A 18 0.36 16.25 -14.66
N ALA A 19 0.30 15.20 -13.84
CA ALA A 19 -0.79 14.24 -13.83
C ALA A 19 -2.06 14.77 -13.12
N VAL A 20 -1.88 15.57 -12.07
CA VAL A 20 -2.97 15.96 -11.14
C VAL A 20 -3.48 17.38 -11.40
N HIS A 21 -2.61 18.32 -11.80
CA HIS A 21 -3.05 19.72 -11.94
C HIS A 21 -3.80 19.98 -13.24
N ARG A 22 -5.14 20.01 -13.15
CA ARG A 22 -6.02 20.41 -14.25
C ARG A 22 -6.68 21.77 -14.01
N SER A 23 -6.61 22.29 -12.79
CA SER A 23 -7.33 23.48 -12.35
C SER A 23 -6.44 24.70 -12.14
N LYS A 24 -6.99 25.92 -12.24
CA LYS A 24 -6.25 27.16 -11.91
C LYS A 24 -5.76 27.12 -10.46
N ALA A 25 -4.51 27.53 -10.23
CA ALA A 25 -3.80 27.42 -8.95
C ALA A 25 -4.51 28.07 -7.73
N LEU A 26 -5.30 29.14 -7.94
CA LEU A 26 -6.02 29.87 -6.88
C LEU A 26 -7.48 29.43 -6.72
N SER A 27 -7.92 28.39 -7.45
CA SER A 27 -9.26 27.82 -7.30
C SER A 27 -9.30 26.82 -6.14
N ARG A 28 -10.51 26.57 -5.58
CA ARG A 28 -10.70 25.50 -4.57
C ARG A 28 -10.20 24.15 -5.08
N ALA A 29 -10.44 23.82 -6.35
CA ALA A 29 -9.94 22.62 -6.99
C ALA A 29 -8.40 22.59 -7.07
N GLY A 30 -7.76 23.68 -7.49
CA GLY A 30 -6.30 23.79 -7.55
C GLY A 30 -5.61 23.70 -6.19
N LEU A 31 -6.23 24.23 -5.12
CA LEU A 31 -5.72 24.08 -3.75
C LEU A 31 -5.78 22.62 -3.28
N LEU A 32 -6.89 21.93 -3.56
CA LEU A 32 -7.07 20.51 -3.24
C LEU A 32 -6.10 19.61 -4.01
N GLU A 33 -5.87 19.87 -5.29
CA GLU A 33 -4.86 19.18 -6.11
C GLU A 33 -3.46 19.35 -5.51
N ARG A 34 -3.11 20.55 -5.01
CA ARG A 34 -1.79 20.80 -4.40
C ARG A 34 -1.62 20.09 -3.06
N MET A 35 -2.68 20.05 -2.25
CA MET A 35 -2.69 19.26 -1.02
C MET A 35 -2.53 17.76 -1.33
N PHE A 36 -3.16 17.27 -2.40
CA PHE A 36 -2.99 15.90 -2.88
C PHE A 36 -1.53 15.65 -3.29
N THR A 37 -0.93 16.48 -4.15
CA THR A 37 0.48 16.32 -4.52
C THR A 37 1.43 16.33 -3.32
N LEU A 38 1.18 17.20 -2.34
CA LEU A 38 1.96 17.23 -1.10
C LEU A 38 1.83 15.91 -0.32
N ALA A 39 0.60 15.39 -0.17
CA ALA A 39 0.32 14.12 0.50
C ALA A 39 0.95 12.92 -0.22
N PHE A 40 1.07 12.99 -1.55
CA PHE A 40 1.62 11.95 -2.42
C PHE A 40 3.13 12.07 -2.69
N SER A 41 3.79 13.12 -2.18
CA SER A 41 5.23 13.36 -2.37
C SER A 41 6.16 12.41 -1.58
N GLY A 42 5.60 11.53 -0.74
CA GLY A 42 6.31 10.49 0.00
C GLY A 42 5.67 9.13 -0.20
N LEU A 43 6.08 8.13 0.57
CA LEU A 43 5.47 6.79 0.52
C LEU A 43 3.96 6.89 0.74
N VAL A 44 3.17 6.38 -0.21
CA VAL A 44 1.70 6.33 -0.11
C VAL A 44 1.29 4.95 0.38
N TYR A 45 1.66 3.92 -0.39
CA TYR A 45 1.23 2.55 -0.20
C TYR A 45 2.39 1.69 0.32
N PRO A 46 2.39 1.30 1.61
CA PRO A 46 3.29 0.24 2.08
C PRO A 46 2.88 -1.14 1.54
N GLN A 47 1.60 -1.29 1.19
CA GLN A 47 0.97 -2.41 0.47
C GLN A 47 -0.11 -1.82 -0.45
N ILE A 48 -0.30 -2.43 -1.62
CA ILE A 48 -1.36 -2.12 -2.59
C ILE A 48 -2.65 -2.91 -2.28
N TRP A 49 -3.80 -2.45 -2.78
CA TRP A 49 -5.13 -2.92 -2.34
C TRP A 49 -5.93 -3.65 -3.43
N GLU A 50 -5.28 -3.86 -4.57
CA GLU A 50 -5.69 -4.65 -5.71
C GLU A 50 -5.21 -6.09 -5.50
N ASP A 51 -6.07 -7.07 -5.76
CA ASP A 51 -5.74 -8.48 -5.56
C ASP A 51 -4.97 -9.02 -6.77
N PRO A 52 -3.68 -9.37 -6.61
CA PRO A 52 -2.89 -9.85 -7.73
C PRO A 52 -3.40 -11.18 -8.29
N VAL A 53 -4.11 -12.01 -7.50
CA VAL A 53 -4.69 -13.27 -7.98
C VAL A 53 -5.83 -12.98 -8.95
N VAL A 54 -6.71 -12.05 -8.57
CA VAL A 54 -7.80 -11.58 -9.44
C VAL A 54 -7.25 -10.88 -10.68
N ASP A 55 -6.21 -10.05 -10.53
CA ASP A 55 -5.55 -9.39 -11.66
C ASP A 55 -4.98 -10.40 -12.66
N MET A 56 -4.28 -11.43 -12.18
CA MET A 56 -3.71 -12.47 -13.04
C MET A 56 -4.79 -13.30 -13.75
N GLU A 57 -5.89 -13.62 -13.06
CA GLU A 57 -7.04 -14.31 -13.67
C GLU A 57 -7.70 -13.45 -14.76
N ALA A 58 -8.00 -12.19 -14.45
CA ALA A 58 -8.68 -11.28 -15.37
C ALA A 58 -7.84 -10.97 -16.62
N LEU A 59 -6.51 -10.87 -16.47
CA LEU A 59 -5.58 -10.70 -17.58
C LEU A 59 -5.32 -12.00 -18.35
N ALA A 60 -5.77 -13.14 -17.82
CA ALA A 60 -5.37 -14.47 -18.27
C ALA A 60 -3.85 -14.61 -18.41
N LEU A 61 -3.10 -14.10 -17.42
CA LEU A 61 -1.66 -13.95 -17.50
C LEU A 61 -0.96 -15.28 -17.77
N GLN A 62 -0.14 -15.34 -18.83
CA GLN A 62 0.57 -16.54 -19.27
C GLN A 62 2.10 -16.43 -19.06
N PRO A 63 2.78 -17.59 -18.97
CA PRO A 63 4.23 -17.63 -19.07
C PRO A 63 4.72 -16.96 -20.35
N GLY A 64 5.76 -16.14 -20.25
CA GLY A 64 6.33 -15.42 -21.39
C GLY A 64 5.71 -14.04 -21.68
N ASP A 65 4.63 -13.66 -21.01
CA ASP A 65 4.02 -12.34 -21.18
C ASP A 65 4.94 -11.21 -20.70
N HIS A 66 4.74 -10.02 -21.28
CA HIS A 66 5.33 -8.78 -20.79
C HIS A 66 4.24 -7.90 -20.17
N LEU A 67 4.29 -7.74 -18.84
CA LEU A 67 3.38 -6.84 -18.13
C LEU A 67 3.93 -5.43 -18.02
N VAL A 68 3.06 -4.45 -18.17
CA VAL A 68 3.28 -3.07 -17.74
C VAL A 68 2.28 -2.77 -16.63
N ALA A 69 2.77 -2.42 -15.44
CA ALA A 69 1.92 -2.25 -14.27
C ALA A 69 2.41 -1.11 -13.37
N ILE A 70 1.49 -0.51 -12.62
CA ILE A 70 1.83 0.57 -11.68
C ILE A 70 2.57 -0.03 -10.48
N ALA A 71 3.75 0.51 -10.14
CA ALA A 71 4.62 -0.09 -9.13
C ALA A 71 4.00 -0.09 -7.73
N SER A 72 3.56 1.07 -7.25
CA SER A 72 2.91 1.24 -5.95
C SER A 72 3.67 0.55 -4.79
N GLY A 73 2.99 -0.20 -3.92
CA GLY A 73 3.61 -1.00 -2.86
C GLY A 73 4.51 -2.14 -3.36
N SER A 74 4.57 -2.37 -4.67
CA SER A 74 5.35 -3.42 -5.36
C SER A 74 5.00 -4.86 -4.97
N CYS A 75 3.96 -5.07 -4.15
CA CYS A 75 3.50 -6.42 -3.80
C CYS A 75 2.86 -7.14 -4.99
N ASN A 76 2.04 -6.46 -5.80
CA ASN A 76 1.45 -7.08 -7.00
C ASN A 76 2.51 -7.34 -8.06
N ILE A 77 3.39 -6.38 -8.31
CA ILE A 77 4.55 -6.54 -9.22
C ILE A 77 5.32 -7.83 -8.94
N LEU A 78 5.64 -8.10 -7.67
CA LEU A 78 6.37 -9.32 -7.30
C LEU A 78 5.49 -10.56 -7.28
N SER A 79 4.19 -10.41 -7.01
CA SER A 79 3.24 -11.53 -7.04
C SER A 79 3.02 -12.03 -8.46
N TYR A 80 3.01 -11.14 -9.46
CA TYR A 80 2.92 -11.54 -10.87
C TYR A 80 4.07 -12.42 -11.34
N LEU A 81 5.22 -12.40 -10.65
CA LEU A 81 6.34 -13.31 -10.98
C LEU A 81 5.99 -14.79 -10.75
N THR A 82 4.94 -15.10 -9.96
CA THR A 82 4.49 -16.49 -9.77
C THR A 82 3.94 -17.09 -11.06
N ALA A 83 3.35 -16.27 -11.95
CA ALA A 83 2.82 -16.67 -13.26
C ALA A 83 3.88 -16.79 -14.38
N ASP A 84 5.17 -16.67 -14.06
CA ASP A 84 6.30 -16.82 -15.01
C ASP A 84 6.33 -15.85 -16.21
N PRO A 85 6.02 -14.55 -16.05
CA PRO A 85 6.12 -13.61 -17.16
C PRO A 85 7.57 -13.49 -17.64
N ALA A 86 7.77 -13.22 -18.93
CA ALA A 86 9.10 -12.95 -19.48
C ALA A 86 9.69 -11.67 -18.88
N ARG A 87 8.84 -10.66 -18.65
CA ARG A 87 9.25 -9.34 -18.16
C ARG A 87 8.11 -8.62 -17.44
N ILE A 88 8.45 -7.82 -16.43
CA ILE A 88 7.52 -6.84 -15.86
C ILE A 88 8.17 -5.46 -15.91
N SER A 89 7.45 -4.47 -16.42
CA SER A 89 7.83 -3.06 -16.38
C SER A 89 6.95 -2.33 -15.37
N ALA A 90 7.52 -2.07 -14.20
CA ALA A 90 6.86 -1.40 -13.09
C ALA A 90 7.02 0.12 -13.21
N VAL A 91 5.94 0.84 -13.49
CA VAL A 91 5.96 2.29 -13.74
C VAL A 91 5.30 3.03 -12.58
N ASP A 92 5.91 4.10 -12.07
CA ASP A 92 5.26 4.92 -11.04
C ASP A 92 5.77 6.37 -11.06
N LEU A 93 4.88 7.32 -10.80
CA LEU A 93 5.25 8.74 -10.66
C LEU A 93 6.03 8.98 -9.36
N ASN A 94 5.75 8.19 -8.32
CA ASN A 94 6.27 8.35 -6.99
C ASN A 94 7.60 7.60 -6.80
N GLY A 95 8.68 8.38 -6.68
CA GLY A 95 10.01 7.82 -6.42
C GLY A 95 10.14 7.05 -5.10
N ALA A 96 9.24 7.26 -4.13
CA ALA A 96 9.21 6.45 -2.90
C ALA A 96 8.72 5.01 -3.17
N HIS A 97 7.80 4.82 -4.11
CA HIS A 97 7.35 3.50 -4.55
C HIS A 97 8.43 2.80 -5.36
N ILE A 98 9.09 3.52 -6.27
CA ILE A 98 10.27 3.00 -7.01
C ILE A 98 11.37 2.55 -6.04
N ALA A 99 11.70 3.38 -5.04
CA ALA A 99 12.68 3.02 -4.03
C ALA A 99 12.27 1.80 -3.18
N LEU A 100 10.97 1.59 -2.93
CA LEU A 100 10.44 0.40 -2.26
C LEU A 100 10.55 -0.84 -3.16
N GLY A 101 10.28 -0.69 -4.45
CA GLY A 101 10.48 -1.75 -5.44
C GLY A 101 11.93 -2.22 -5.50
N HIS A 102 12.88 -1.29 -5.62
CA HIS A 102 14.31 -1.60 -5.60
C HIS A 102 14.77 -2.22 -4.28
N LEU A 103 14.21 -1.78 -3.14
CA LEU A 103 14.46 -2.41 -1.84
C LEU A 103 14.05 -3.89 -1.84
N LYS A 104 12.86 -4.21 -2.37
CA LYS A 104 12.38 -5.59 -2.43
C LYS A 104 13.20 -6.45 -3.40
N LEU A 105 13.57 -5.91 -4.56
CA LEU A 105 14.43 -6.62 -5.52
C LEU A 105 15.83 -6.91 -4.95
N ALA A 106 16.48 -5.91 -4.35
CA ALA A 106 17.78 -6.09 -3.73
C ALA A 106 17.71 -7.09 -2.56
N ALA A 107 16.60 -7.08 -1.80
CA ALA A 107 16.37 -8.07 -0.75
C ALA A 107 16.18 -9.49 -1.30
N LEU A 108 15.43 -9.68 -2.39
CA LEU A 108 15.29 -10.99 -3.05
C LEU A 108 16.63 -11.50 -3.59
N ALA A 109 17.49 -10.61 -4.09
CA ALA A 109 18.81 -10.99 -4.59
C ALA A 109 19.75 -11.48 -3.46
N GLU A 110 19.72 -10.83 -2.29
CA GLU A 110 20.73 -11.04 -1.25
C GLU A 110 20.26 -11.85 -0.04
N ILE A 111 18.95 -11.98 0.19
CA ILE A 111 18.40 -12.85 1.23
C ILE A 111 18.14 -14.22 0.60
N ASP A 112 18.80 -15.25 1.13
CA ASP A 112 18.74 -16.63 0.67
C ASP A 112 17.74 -17.50 1.43
N ASP A 113 17.17 -17.00 2.54
CA ASP A 113 16.20 -17.73 3.34
C ASP A 113 14.83 -17.02 3.44
N GLN A 114 13.77 -17.81 3.29
CA GLN A 114 12.39 -17.35 3.34
C GLN A 114 12.00 -16.71 4.69
N PRO A 115 12.39 -17.26 5.86
CA PRO A 115 12.08 -16.65 7.15
C PRO A 115 12.63 -15.22 7.30
N THR A 116 13.86 -14.95 6.87
CA THR A 116 14.44 -13.60 6.90
C THR A 116 13.70 -12.65 5.96
N PHE A 117 13.37 -13.11 4.75
CA PHE A 117 12.60 -12.30 3.79
C PHE A 117 11.20 -11.97 4.35
N ARG A 118 10.51 -12.95 4.94
CA ARG A 118 9.20 -12.80 5.57
C ARG A 118 9.25 -11.93 6.83
N ARG A 119 10.29 -12.03 7.65
CA ARG A 119 10.51 -11.11 8.78
C ARG A 119 10.67 -9.66 8.29
N PHE A 120 11.34 -9.46 7.17
CA PHE A 120 11.57 -8.14 6.60
C PHE A 120 10.28 -7.53 6.05
N PHE A 121 9.58 -8.24 5.17
CA PHE A 121 8.43 -7.68 4.45
C PHE A 121 7.07 -8.19 4.94
N GLY A 122 6.96 -9.41 5.46
CA GLY A 122 5.72 -9.91 6.07
C GLY A 122 5.46 -9.26 7.42
N GLU A 123 6.32 -9.50 8.41
CA GLU A 123 6.16 -8.93 9.75
C GLU A 123 6.49 -7.44 9.77
N ALA A 124 7.59 -7.06 9.10
CA ALA A 124 8.05 -5.68 8.94
C ALA A 124 8.10 -4.88 10.25
N GLN A 125 8.39 -5.56 11.37
CA GLN A 125 8.36 -5.00 12.72
C GLN A 125 9.52 -5.55 13.58
N SER A 126 10.72 -5.67 13.01
CA SER A 126 11.89 -6.20 13.73
C SER A 126 13.11 -5.30 13.62
N ARG A 127 13.81 -5.06 14.74
CA ARG A 127 15.06 -4.29 14.74
C ARG A 127 16.15 -4.92 13.88
N ALA A 128 16.16 -6.25 13.81
CA ALA A 128 17.09 -6.97 12.94
C ALA A 128 16.85 -6.67 11.46
N ASN A 129 15.70 -6.12 11.05
CA ASN A 129 15.48 -5.68 9.66
C ASN A 129 16.42 -4.53 9.28
N VAL A 130 16.76 -3.65 10.22
CA VAL A 130 17.69 -2.54 9.97
C VAL A 130 19.11 -3.07 9.77
N GLU A 131 19.52 -4.03 10.59
CA GLU A 131 20.82 -4.69 10.43
C GLU A 131 20.91 -5.48 9.11
N THR A 132 19.86 -6.26 8.78
CA THR A 132 19.76 -6.96 7.49
C THR A 132 19.87 -5.98 6.32
N TYR A 133 19.20 -4.84 6.41
CA TYR A 133 19.33 -3.78 5.40
C TYR A 133 20.77 -3.27 5.29
N ASP A 134 21.39 -2.87 6.41
CA ASP A 134 22.71 -2.24 6.40
C ASP A 134 23.79 -3.19 5.88
N ARG A 135 23.69 -4.49 6.22
CA ARG A 135 24.67 -5.51 5.84
C ARG A 135 24.47 -6.05 4.43
N LEU A 136 23.24 -6.42 4.07
CA LEU A 136 22.97 -7.18 2.85
C LEU A 136 22.40 -6.31 1.72
N ILE A 137 21.43 -5.44 2.04
CA ILE A 137 20.61 -4.78 1.01
C ILE A 137 21.22 -3.45 0.55
N ALA A 138 21.65 -2.61 1.50
CA ALA A 138 22.19 -1.28 1.23
C ALA A 138 23.38 -1.25 0.25
N PRO A 139 24.32 -2.21 0.27
CA PRO A 139 25.42 -2.24 -0.70
C PRO A 139 24.97 -2.48 -2.15
N ARG A 140 23.80 -3.10 -2.37
CA ARG A 140 23.28 -3.45 -3.70
C ARG A 140 22.23 -2.47 -4.23
N LEU A 141 21.77 -1.54 -3.40
CA LEU A 141 20.83 -0.51 -3.83
C LEU A 141 21.50 0.53 -4.72
N ASP A 142 20.78 0.98 -5.73
CA ASP A 142 21.17 2.15 -6.49
C ASP A 142 21.25 3.39 -5.59
N ALA A 143 22.03 4.38 -6.02
CA ALA A 143 22.30 5.58 -5.22
C ALA A 143 21.03 6.37 -4.84
N LEU A 144 20.00 6.38 -5.70
CA LEU A 144 18.75 7.12 -5.44
C LEU A 144 17.92 6.41 -4.36
N SER A 145 17.71 5.11 -4.50
CA SER A 145 16.95 4.32 -3.53
C SER A 145 17.64 4.25 -2.17
N ARG A 146 18.96 4.05 -2.17
CA ARG A 146 19.76 4.06 -0.93
C ARG A 146 19.64 5.40 -0.22
N ALA A 147 19.81 6.51 -0.94
CA ALA A 147 19.68 7.84 -0.37
C ALA A 147 18.27 8.12 0.18
N TYR A 148 17.22 7.57 -0.46
CA TYR A 148 15.86 7.65 0.08
C TYR A 148 15.74 6.93 1.43
N TRP A 149 16.17 5.67 1.53
CA TRP A 149 16.03 4.83 2.73
C TRP A 149 16.94 5.27 3.89
N GLU A 150 18.13 5.77 3.58
CA GLU A 150 19.06 6.36 4.55
C GLU A 150 18.69 7.80 4.94
N GLY A 151 17.90 8.47 4.11
CA GLY A 151 17.42 9.80 4.41
C GLY A 151 16.57 9.82 5.69
N ARG A 152 16.69 10.91 6.44
CA ARG A 152 16.00 11.08 7.73
C ARG A 152 14.57 11.59 7.55
N SER A 153 13.68 11.09 8.39
CA SER A 153 12.33 11.60 8.61
C SER A 153 12.35 12.89 9.44
N LEU A 154 11.20 13.54 9.61
CA LEU A 154 11.08 14.78 10.40
C LEU A 154 11.52 14.60 11.86
N ILE A 155 11.38 13.39 12.40
CA ILE A 155 11.83 13.02 13.75
C ILE A 155 13.30 12.56 13.79
N GLY A 156 14.08 12.84 12.75
CA GLY A 156 15.52 12.58 12.69
C GLY A 156 15.92 11.12 12.44
N ARG A 157 14.98 10.18 12.31
CA ARG A 157 15.28 8.74 12.11
C ARG A 157 15.41 8.36 10.65
N ARG A 158 16.28 7.39 10.29
CA ARG A 158 16.38 6.88 8.91
C ARG A 158 15.04 6.26 8.49
N ARG A 159 14.63 6.44 7.23
CA ARG A 159 13.35 5.89 6.74
C ARG A 159 13.29 4.36 6.87
N ILE A 160 14.43 3.67 6.69
CA ILE A 160 14.48 2.21 6.82
C ILE A 160 14.07 1.71 8.22
N GLU A 161 14.23 2.52 9.27
CA GLU A 161 13.82 2.15 10.63
C GLU A 161 12.29 1.98 10.77
N ALA A 162 11.50 2.33 9.75
CA ALA A 162 10.08 1.98 9.69
C ALA A 162 9.87 0.45 9.74
N PHE A 163 10.76 -0.34 9.12
CA PHE A 163 10.73 -1.82 9.15
C PHE A 163 11.08 -2.42 10.52
N ALA A 164 11.58 -1.62 11.46
CA ALA A 164 11.72 -2.03 12.86
C ALA A 164 10.48 -1.71 13.70
N ARG A 165 9.53 -0.94 13.16
CA ARG A 165 8.40 -0.35 13.89
C ARG A 165 7.11 -0.44 13.10
N ASN A 166 6.88 -1.61 12.51
CA ASN A 166 5.70 -1.94 11.72
C ASN A 166 5.57 -1.03 10.50
N PHE A 167 6.22 -1.43 9.41
CA PHE A 167 6.22 -0.67 8.16
C PHE A 167 4.80 -0.31 7.67
N TYR A 168 3.82 -1.19 7.91
CA TYR A 168 2.41 -1.00 7.52
C TYR A 168 1.67 0.11 8.27
N ARG A 169 2.26 0.64 9.35
CA ARG A 169 1.76 1.85 10.03
C ARG A 169 2.25 3.15 9.41
N HIS A 170 3.16 3.08 8.43
CA HIS A 170 3.76 4.23 7.76
C HIS A 170 3.14 4.44 6.37
N GLY A 171 3.66 5.45 5.65
CA GLY A 171 3.05 5.94 4.41
C GLY A 171 1.75 6.71 4.63
N LEU A 172 1.16 7.23 3.56
CA LEU A 172 -0.11 7.96 3.62
C LEU A 172 -1.24 7.04 4.11
N LEU A 173 -1.36 5.86 3.51
CA LEU A 173 -2.45 4.94 3.81
C LEU A 173 -2.36 4.33 5.21
N GLY A 174 -1.16 3.91 5.65
CA GLY A 174 -0.98 3.35 6.99
C GLY A 174 -1.26 4.36 8.12
N ARG A 175 -1.03 5.65 7.86
CA ARG A 175 -1.43 6.76 8.76
C ARG A 175 -2.93 7.00 8.70
N PHE A 176 -3.53 6.95 7.52
CA PHE A 176 -4.98 7.11 7.34
C PHE A 176 -5.76 6.03 8.10
N ILE A 177 -5.43 4.75 7.90
CA ILE A 177 -6.03 3.62 8.64
C ILE A 177 -5.79 3.80 10.14
N GLY A 178 -4.59 4.21 10.54
CA GLY A 178 -4.28 4.51 11.94
C GLY A 178 -5.14 5.60 12.57
N ALA A 179 -5.43 6.67 11.83
CA ALA A 179 -6.34 7.74 12.26
C ALA A 179 -7.78 7.22 12.36
N GLY A 180 -8.23 6.42 11.39
CA GLY A 180 -9.53 5.74 11.44
C GLY A 180 -9.69 4.86 12.68
N HIS A 181 -8.67 4.05 13.00
CA HIS A 181 -8.64 3.25 14.23
C HIS A 181 -8.72 4.10 15.49
N PHE A 182 -7.99 5.22 15.54
CA PHE A 182 -8.01 6.13 16.68
C PHE A 182 -9.40 6.75 16.88
N LEU A 183 -10.02 7.25 15.81
CA LEU A 183 -11.37 7.79 15.84
C LEU A 183 -12.38 6.72 16.24
N GLY A 184 -12.29 5.53 15.65
CA GLY A 184 -13.12 4.39 15.99
C GLY A 184 -13.11 4.13 17.50
N ARG A 185 -11.93 3.96 18.10
CA ARG A 185 -11.81 3.74 19.56
C ARG A 185 -12.42 4.88 20.37
N ARG A 186 -12.23 6.12 19.95
CA ARG A 186 -12.82 7.30 20.63
C ARG A 186 -14.35 7.30 20.59
N PHE A 187 -14.94 6.65 19.59
CA PHE A 187 -16.37 6.46 19.43
C PHE A 187 -16.85 5.06 19.87
N GLY A 188 -16.04 4.27 20.58
CA GLY A 188 -16.44 2.96 21.09
C GLY A 188 -16.44 1.82 20.05
N CYS A 189 -15.79 2.00 18.90
CA CYS A 189 -15.62 0.95 17.88
C CYS A 189 -14.12 0.70 17.66
N ASP A 190 -13.57 -0.37 18.22
CA ASP A 190 -12.21 -0.80 17.86
C ASP A 190 -12.27 -1.75 16.66
N PRO A 191 -11.79 -1.36 15.46
CA PRO A 191 -11.86 -2.23 14.28
C PRO A 191 -11.12 -3.57 14.45
N ARG A 192 -10.17 -3.64 15.39
CA ARG A 192 -9.45 -4.88 15.72
C ARG A 192 -10.37 -5.98 16.24
N ILE A 193 -11.57 -5.64 16.71
CA ILE A 193 -12.55 -6.63 17.17
C ILE A 193 -12.84 -7.66 16.07
N MET A 194 -12.88 -7.23 14.80
CA MET A 194 -13.13 -8.11 13.66
C MET A 194 -12.16 -9.30 13.62
N LEU A 195 -10.90 -9.09 14.01
CA LEU A 195 -9.86 -10.12 13.98
C LEU A 195 -10.03 -11.21 15.04
N GLN A 196 -11.04 -11.11 15.91
CA GLN A 196 -11.39 -12.14 16.87
C GLN A 196 -12.34 -13.19 16.28
N ALA A 197 -13.01 -12.88 15.16
CA ALA A 197 -13.91 -13.81 14.51
C ALA A 197 -13.17 -15.04 13.97
N LYS A 198 -13.77 -16.21 14.17
CA LYS A 198 -13.29 -17.50 13.69
C LYS A 198 -14.16 -18.06 12.57
N THR A 199 -15.38 -17.53 12.40
CA THR A 199 -16.30 -17.91 11.33
C THR A 199 -16.90 -16.69 10.63
N MET A 200 -17.50 -16.91 9.47
CA MET A 200 -18.19 -15.88 8.69
C MET A 200 -19.41 -15.31 9.43
N GLU A 201 -20.11 -16.13 10.20
CA GLU A 201 -21.24 -15.72 11.04
C GLU A 201 -20.77 -14.79 12.16
N GLU A 202 -19.65 -15.14 12.82
CA GLU A 202 -19.04 -14.27 13.83
C GLU A 202 -18.55 -12.94 13.21
N GLN A 203 -17.95 -12.99 12.02
CA GLN A 203 -17.57 -11.77 11.27
C GLN A 203 -18.77 -10.86 11.05
N ARG A 204 -19.89 -11.42 10.59
CA ARG A 204 -21.14 -10.68 10.38
C ARG A 204 -21.65 -10.07 11.67
N ALA A 205 -21.73 -10.86 12.74
CA ALA A 205 -22.21 -10.41 14.04
C ALA A 205 -21.35 -9.25 14.59
N LEU A 206 -20.02 -9.36 14.50
CA LEU A 206 -19.11 -8.30 14.95
C LEU A 206 -19.21 -7.04 14.08
N PHE A 207 -19.37 -7.19 12.77
CA PHE A 207 -19.55 -6.06 11.87
C PHE A 207 -20.82 -5.28 12.21
N ASP A 208 -21.95 -5.96 12.35
CA ASP A 208 -23.24 -5.34 12.65
C ASP A 208 -23.25 -4.69 14.05
N ALA A 209 -22.60 -5.32 15.03
CA ALA A 209 -22.53 -4.80 16.39
C ALA A 209 -21.56 -3.62 16.56
N HIS A 210 -20.42 -3.62 15.86
CA HIS A 210 -19.33 -2.68 16.15
C HIS A 210 -19.03 -1.70 15.01
N LEU A 211 -18.99 -2.16 13.76
CA LEU A 211 -18.53 -1.34 12.63
C LEU A 211 -19.69 -0.62 11.92
N ALA A 212 -20.79 -1.31 11.64
CA ALA A 212 -21.95 -0.73 10.97
C ALA A 212 -22.50 0.52 11.69
N PRO A 213 -22.63 0.56 13.04
CA PRO A 213 -23.16 1.72 13.75
C PRO A 213 -22.28 2.98 13.64
N VAL A 214 -21.01 2.85 13.24
CA VAL A 214 -20.11 3.99 13.05
C VAL A 214 -20.61 4.90 11.93
N PHE A 215 -21.18 4.34 10.86
CA PHE A 215 -21.72 5.11 9.73
C PHE A 215 -22.96 5.92 10.09
N GLU A 216 -23.61 5.60 11.22
CA GLU A 216 -24.77 6.35 11.71
C GLU A 216 -24.37 7.61 12.49
N LYS A 217 -23.09 7.75 12.89
CA LYS A 217 -22.60 8.87 13.70
C LYS A 217 -22.49 10.14 12.87
N LYS A 218 -23.08 11.25 13.35
CA LYS A 218 -23.10 12.56 12.66
C LYS A 218 -21.71 13.03 12.21
N LEU A 219 -20.69 12.88 13.06
CA LEU A 219 -19.32 13.27 12.72
C LEU A 219 -18.74 12.44 11.56
N VAL A 220 -18.97 11.12 11.56
CA VAL A 220 -18.48 10.22 10.51
C VAL A 220 -19.14 10.57 9.18
N ARG A 221 -20.47 10.75 9.19
CA ARG A 221 -21.21 11.19 7.99
C ARG A 221 -20.71 12.54 7.47
N TRP A 222 -20.41 13.48 8.37
CA TRP A 222 -19.86 14.78 7.99
C TRP A 222 -18.46 14.67 7.38
N LEU A 223 -17.58 13.87 7.99
CA LEU A 223 -16.20 13.63 7.51
C LEU A 223 -16.21 12.98 6.12
N VAL A 224 -16.96 11.90 5.93
CA VAL A 224 -17.04 11.14 4.67
C VAL A 224 -17.55 12.00 3.50
N ARG A 225 -18.37 13.01 3.78
CA ARG A 225 -18.85 13.97 2.78
C ARG A 225 -17.80 15.02 2.38
N GLN A 226 -16.64 15.07 3.05
CA GLN A 226 -15.55 15.95 2.66
C GLN A 226 -14.61 15.22 1.70
N PRO A 227 -14.47 15.64 0.43
CA PRO A 227 -13.62 14.94 -0.55
C PRO A 227 -12.18 14.73 -0.07
N ALA A 228 -11.64 15.70 0.67
CA ALA A 228 -10.28 15.65 1.21
C ALA A 228 -10.05 14.52 2.24
N SER A 229 -11.10 14.00 2.89
CA SER A 229 -10.93 12.90 3.84
C SER A 229 -10.53 11.60 3.14
N LEU A 230 -10.82 11.45 1.84
CA LEU A 230 -10.56 10.21 1.10
C LEU A 230 -9.23 10.23 0.33
N TYR A 231 -8.50 11.35 0.35
CA TYR A 231 -7.14 11.39 -0.21
C TYR A 231 -6.18 10.45 0.52
N GLY A 232 -6.43 10.17 1.80
CA GLY A 232 -5.66 9.20 2.56
C GLY A 232 -5.82 7.74 2.07
N LEU A 233 -6.92 7.44 1.38
CA LEU A 233 -7.14 6.19 0.65
C LEU A 233 -6.55 6.22 -0.76
N GLY A 234 -6.00 7.37 -1.14
CA GLY A 234 -5.43 7.66 -2.43
C GLY A 234 -6.43 7.84 -3.57
N ILE A 235 -7.69 8.14 -3.24
CA ILE A 235 -8.75 8.45 -4.20
C ILE A 235 -8.60 9.92 -4.64
N PRO A 236 -8.29 10.23 -5.91
CA PRO A 236 -8.24 11.60 -6.41
C PRO A 236 -9.64 12.25 -6.42
N PRO A 237 -9.74 13.59 -6.42
CA PRO A 237 -11.03 14.30 -6.43
C PRO A 237 -11.96 13.89 -7.58
N ALA A 238 -11.42 13.65 -8.78
CA ALA A 238 -12.22 13.25 -9.93
C ALA A 238 -12.86 11.86 -9.77
N GLN A 239 -12.21 10.94 -9.04
CA GLN A 239 -12.78 9.63 -8.74
C GLN A 239 -13.82 9.71 -7.62
N TYR A 240 -13.72 10.68 -6.71
CA TYR A 240 -14.73 10.90 -5.67
C TYR A 240 -16.12 11.15 -6.27
N GLU A 241 -16.20 12.03 -7.26
CA GLU A 241 -17.48 12.37 -7.91
C GLU A 241 -18.09 11.15 -8.60
N ALA A 242 -17.29 10.37 -9.33
CA ALA A 242 -17.73 9.13 -9.95
C ALA A 242 -18.23 8.11 -8.91
N LEU A 243 -17.48 7.89 -7.82
CA LEU A 243 -17.87 6.98 -6.74
C LEU A 243 -19.12 7.45 -5.99
N ALA A 244 -19.28 8.76 -5.80
CA ALA A 244 -20.44 9.32 -5.13
C ALA A 244 -21.71 9.26 -5.98
N ALA A 245 -21.59 9.19 -7.31
CA ALA A 245 -22.70 9.06 -8.25
C ALA A 245 -23.21 7.62 -8.40
N ASP A 246 -22.46 6.62 -7.93
CA ASP A 246 -22.69 5.18 -8.18
C ASP A 246 -23.77 4.54 -7.27
N GLY A 247 -24.65 5.34 -6.63
CA GLY A 247 -25.78 4.82 -5.86
C GLY A 247 -26.54 5.85 -5.01
N ASP A 248 -27.77 5.50 -4.62
CA ASP A 248 -28.73 6.41 -3.94
C ASP A 248 -28.25 6.92 -2.56
N ALA A 249 -27.39 6.15 -1.88
CA ALA A 249 -26.81 6.52 -0.59
C ALA A 249 -25.49 7.34 -0.72
N GLY A 250 -25.07 7.64 -1.95
CA GLY A 250 -23.84 8.35 -2.28
C GLY A 250 -22.58 7.69 -1.71
N ILE A 251 -21.53 8.50 -1.51
CA ILE A 251 -20.22 8.02 -1.05
C ILE A 251 -20.27 7.27 0.30
N LEU A 252 -21.22 7.63 1.20
CA LEU A 252 -21.36 6.96 2.48
C LEU A 252 -21.81 5.51 2.31
N GLY A 253 -22.78 5.28 1.40
CA GLY A 253 -23.23 3.94 1.05
C GLY A 253 -22.12 3.11 0.43
N VAL A 254 -21.37 3.68 -0.51
CA VAL A 254 -20.23 3.01 -1.16
C VAL A 254 -19.16 2.60 -0.16
N LEU A 255 -18.76 3.50 0.76
CA LEU A 255 -17.77 3.18 1.78
C LEU A 255 -18.27 2.12 2.78
N ARG A 256 -19.55 2.19 3.18
CA ARG A 256 -20.16 1.17 4.05
C ARG A 256 -20.17 -0.18 3.36
N HIS A 257 -20.62 -0.25 2.11
CA HIS A 257 -20.68 -1.49 1.33
C HIS A 257 -19.30 -2.09 1.11
N ARG A 258 -18.29 -1.29 0.75
CA ARG A 258 -16.90 -1.77 0.58
C ARG A 258 -16.30 -2.28 1.88
N LEU A 259 -16.53 -1.57 3.00
CA LEU A 259 -16.08 -2.04 4.31
C LEU A 259 -16.78 -3.33 4.72
N GLU A 260 -18.08 -3.44 4.46
CA GLU A 260 -18.86 -4.65 4.71
C GLU A 260 -18.35 -5.83 3.88
N ARG A 261 -18.10 -5.62 2.58
CA ARG A 261 -17.56 -6.66 1.70
C ARG A 261 -16.18 -7.11 2.18
N LEU A 262 -15.33 -6.19 2.62
CA LEU A 262 -14.03 -6.51 3.22
C LEU A 262 -14.17 -7.30 4.54
N ALA A 263 -15.13 -6.92 5.38
CA ALA A 263 -15.33 -7.51 6.70
C ALA A 263 -16.05 -8.87 6.67
N CYS A 264 -17.00 -9.05 5.75
CA CYS A 264 -17.98 -10.14 5.76
C CYS A 264 -18.11 -10.87 4.41
N GLY A 265 -17.39 -10.45 3.38
CA GLY A 265 -17.46 -11.08 2.05
C GLY A 265 -16.57 -12.30 1.89
N PHE A 266 -15.52 -12.42 2.72
CA PHE A 266 -14.50 -13.46 2.65
C PHE A 266 -14.00 -13.83 4.06
N ASP A 267 -13.50 -15.06 4.23
CA ASP A 267 -12.93 -15.53 5.50
C ASP A 267 -11.66 -14.74 5.84
N LEU A 268 -11.64 -14.11 7.02
CA LEU A 268 -10.50 -13.31 7.49
C LEU A 268 -9.19 -14.08 7.51
N ARG A 269 -9.19 -15.41 7.73
CA ARG A 269 -7.97 -16.23 7.72
C ARG A 269 -7.26 -16.20 6.38
N SER A 270 -8.03 -16.10 5.30
CA SER A 270 -7.53 -16.04 3.91
C SER A 270 -7.39 -14.62 3.37
N ASN A 271 -7.91 -13.60 4.07
CA ASN A 271 -8.00 -12.23 3.56
C ASN A 271 -6.96 -11.30 4.19
N TYR A 272 -5.75 -11.27 3.64
CA TYR A 272 -4.68 -10.40 4.13
C TYR A 272 -4.99 -8.90 4.02
N PHE A 273 -5.89 -8.47 3.11
CA PHE A 273 -6.34 -7.08 3.04
C PHE A 273 -7.15 -6.68 4.26
N ALA A 274 -8.02 -7.57 4.73
CA ALA A 274 -8.79 -7.35 5.94
C ALA A 274 -7.87 -7.30 7.19
N TRP A 275 -6.85 -8.15 7.25
CA TRP A 275 -5.80 -8.05 8.28
C TRP A 275 -5.08 -6.71 8.25
N GLN A 276 -4.75 -6.19 7.07
CA GLN A 276 -4.16 -4.85 6.96
C GLN A 276 -5.12 -3.74 7.41
N ALA A 277 -6.40 -3.83 7.04
CA ALA A 277 -7.42 -2.87 7.44
C ALA A 277 -7.66 -2.85 8.95
N PHE A 278 -7.84 -4.02 9.55
CA PHE A 278 -8.27 -4.16 10.94
C PHE A 278 -7.12 -4.35 11.93
N GLY A 279 -5.96 -4.84 11.47
CA GLY A 279 -4.79 -5.18 12.29
C GLY A 279 -3.56 -4.30 12.02
N ARG A 280 -3.52 -3.60 10.88
CA ARG A 280 -2.38 -2.77 10.44
C ARG A 280 -1.10 -3.59 10.31
N GLY A 281 -1.23 -4.77 9.71
CA GLY A 281 -0.20 -5.75 9.41
C GLY A 281 -0.85 -7.05 8.94
N TYR A 282 -0.06 -8.03 8.51
CA TYR A 282 -0.57 -9.37 8.23
C TYR A 282 -0.89 -10.15 9.51
N GLY A 283 -1.58 -11.27 9.35
CA GLY A 283 -1.85 -12.19 10.45
C GLY A 283 -0.56 -12.73 11.09
N PRO A 284 -0.62 -13.18 12.35
CA PRO A 284 0.52 -13.77 13.03
C PRO A 284 0.78 -15.22 12.59
N GLY A 285 2.04 -15.66 12.71
CA GLY A 285 2.42 -17.05 12.46
C GLY A 285 2.71 -17.37 11.00
N PRO A 286 3.21 -18.58 10.70
CA PRO A 286 3.63 -18.99 9.35
C PRO A 286 2.45 -19.14 8.38
N GLU A 287 1.29 -19.59 8.87
CA GLU A 287 0.07 -19.85 8.08
C GLU A 287 -0.78 -18.59 7.81
N ALA A 288 -0.31 -17.42 8.23
CA ALA A 288 -1.06 -16.20 7.99
C ALA A 288 -1.13 -15.88 6.50
N SER A 289 -2.33 -15.53 6.04
CA SER A 289 -2.53 -15.01 4.68
C SER A 289 -1.64 -13.80 4.43
N VAL A 290 -0.94 -13.84 3.30
CA VAL A 290 -0.04 -12.82 2.78
C VAL A 290 -0.18 -12.77 1.26
N PRO A 291 0.23 -11.68 0.59
CA PRO A 291 0.30 -11.67 -0.87
C PRO A 291 1.19 -12.79 -1.42
N PRO A 292 0.93 -13.31 -2.64
CA PRO A 292 1.65 -14.46 -3.21
C PRO A 292 3.18 -14.34 -3.16
N TYR A 293 3.73 -13.14 -3.36
CA TYR A 293 5.19 -12.95 -3.30
C TYR A 293 5.84 -13.21 -1.93
N LEU A 294 5.06 -13.29 -0.85
CA LEU A 294 5.51 -13.58 0.51
C LEU A 294 5.20 -15.01 0.95
N GLU A 295 4.45 -15.77 0.16
CA GLU A 295 4.10 -17.13 0.50
C GLU A 295 5.35 -18.03 0.46
N PRO A 296 5.54 -18.92 1.46
CA PRO A 296 6.76 -19.71 1.55
C PRO A 296 7.09 -20.52 0.29
N HIS A 297 6.07 -21.12 -0.33
CA HIS A 297 6.22 -21.96 -1.51
C HIS A 297 6.53 -21.16 -2.80
N HIS A 298 6.34 -19.84 -2.80
CA HIS A 298 6.67 -18.96 -3.92
C HIS A 298 8.03 -18.29 -3.79
N PHE A 299 8.70 -18.37 -2.63
CA PHE A 299 9.92 -17.61 -2.36
C PHE A 299 11.02 -17.85 -3.40
N GLU A 300 11.42 -19.10 -3.64
CA GLU A 300 12.48 -19.40 -4.61
C GLU A 300 12.10 -19.00 -6.04
N THR A 301 10.82 -19.16 -6.39
CA THR A 301 10.31 -18.79 -7.71
C THR A 301 10.41 -17.28 -7.94
N VAL A 302 9.91 -16.50 -6.99
CA VAL A 302 9.92 -15.03 -7.05
C VAL A 302 11.35 -14.51 -7.02
N ARG A 303 12.21 -15.11 -6.19
CA ARG A 303 13.63 -14.80 -6.11
C ARG A 303 14.36 -15.04 -7.43
N ALA A 304 14.21 -16.23 -8.02
CA ALA A 304 14.85 -16.58 -9.29
C ALA A 304 14.39 -15.68 -10.45
N ARG A 305 13.15 -15.17 -10.39
CA ARG A 305 12.55 -14.32 -11.43
C ARG A 305 12.66 -12.82 -11.14
N ALA A 306 13.19 -12.41 -9.99
CA ALA A 306 13.25 -11.01 -9.57
C ALA A 306 13.96 -10.11 -10.58
N GLY A 307 14.99 -10.61 -11.26
CA GLY A 307 15.72 -9.90 -12.31
C GLY A 307 14.91 -9.55 -13.56
N ARG A 308 13.69 -10.10 -13.72
CA ARG A 308 12.78 -9.79 -14.84
C ARG A 308 11.97 -8.51 -14.64
N VAL A 309 12.09 -7.86 -13.47
CA VAL A 309 11.37 -6.63 -13.14
C VAL A 309 12.25 -5.41 -13.40
N GLY A 310 11.80 -4.51 -14.27
CA GLY A 310 12.39 -3.19 -14.48
C GLY A 310 11.51 -2.09 -13.92
N TYR A 311 12.05 -1.19 -13.09
CA TYR A 311 11.32 -0.05 -12.57
C TYR A 311 11.60 1.23 -13.35
N HIS A 312 10.54 1.99 -13.63
CA HIS A 312 10.59 3.24 -14.38
C HIS A 312 9.85 4.34 -13.62
N GLN A 313 10.54 5.42 -13.26
CA GLN A 313 9.87 6.57 -12.66
C GLN A 313 9.25 7.44 -13.76
N GLY A 314 7.93 7.43 -13.89
CA GLY A 314 7.21 8.14 -14.95
C GLY A 314 5.71 7.88 -14.93
N SER A 315 4.97 8.51 -15.84
CA SER A 315 3.56 8.18 -16.07
C SER A 315 3.45 6.96 -16.96
N VAL A 316 2.47 6.09 -16.69
CA VAL A 316 2.14 4.95 -17.57
C VAL A 316 1.86 5.40 -19.01
N THR A 317 1.24 6.57 -19.22
CA THR A 317 0.94 7.10 -20.56
C THR A 317 2.16 7.62 -21.34
N ALA A 318 3.32 7.72 -20.69
CA ALA A 318 4.57 8.15 -21.33
C ALA A 318 5.60 7.00 -21.46
N TYR A 319 5.24 5.82 -20.96
CA TYR A 319 5.99 4.58 -21.12
C TYR A 319 5.48 3.87 -22.38
#